data_AF-A0A2V7M2K6-F1
#
_entry.id   AF-A0A2V7M2K6-F1
#
_cell.length_a   1.000
_cell.length_b   1.000
_cell.length_c   1.000
_cell.angle_alpha   90.00
_cell.angle_beta   90.00
_cell.angle_gamma   90.00
#
_symmetry.space_group_name_H-M   'P 1'
#
loop_
_entity.id
_entity.type
_entity.pdbx_description
1 polymer ?
#
loop_
_entity_poly.entity_id
_entity_poly.type
_entity_poly.pdbx_seq_one_letter_code
_entity_poly.pdbx_strand_id
1 'polypeptide(L)'
;ALSEVKPLLRDRATITAADINSVERAVEREILIVSAELKRGLGILATTGSTAPFVGLLGTVMGIVNAFTGMAASGGGGSLGAVSAGIAEALITTAFGLIVAIPAVWLYNYFTTKIDFLSVEMTYTSKELIDYLIKSVGSEFGRSIFTKEFQTQKASQTSGPVSH
;
A
#
# COMPACT_ATOMS: atom_id res chain seq x y z
N ALA A 1 12.33 -20.90 26.11
CA ALA A 1 11.36 -20.37 25.13
C ALA A 1 9.91 -20.65 25.52
N LEU A 2 9.45 -21.92 25.61
CA LEU A 2 8.04 -22.22 25.94
C LEU A 2 7.66 -22.19 27.45
N SER A 3 8.63 -22.11 28.35
CA SER A 3 8.40 -22.00 29.81
C SER A 3 8.20 -20.56 30.30
N GLU A 4 8.67 -19.56 29.55
CA GLU A 4 8.51 -18.13 29.85
C GLU A 4 7.15 -17.57 29.42
N VAL A 5 6.46 -18.26 28.51
CA VAL A 5 5.14 -17.85 27.99
C VAL A 5 4.00 -18.30 28.92
N LYS A 6 4.22 -19.35 29.71
CA LYS A 6 3.21 -19.95 30.59
C LYS A 6 2.69 -19.04 31.73
N PRO A 7 3.49 -18.16 32.35
CA PRO A 7 2.98 -17.22 33.35
C PRO A 7 2.27 -15.99 32.75
N LEU A 8 2.49 -15.65 31.47
CA LEU A 8 1.79 -14.54 30.80
C LEU A 8 0.32 -14.85 30.49
N LEU A 9 -0.08 -16.12 30.57
CA LEU A 9 -1.49 -16.54 30.45
C LEU A 9 -2.21 -16.62 31.81
N ARG A 10 -1.53 -16.29 32.92
CA ARG A 10 -2.08 -16.38 34.28
C ARG A 10 -2.66 -15.06 34.79
N ASP A 11 -2.35 -13.94 34.12
CA ASP A 11 -2.89 -12.63 34.46
C ASP A 11 -3.83 -12.14 33.34
N ARG A 12 -5.04 -12.67 33.34
CA ARG A 12 -6.20 -12.13 32.57
C ARG A 12 -6.69 -10.80 33.16
N ALA A 13 -5.81 -10.03 33.79
CA ALA A 13 -6.13 -8.82 34.52
C ALA A 13 -5.66 -7.60 33.74
N THR A 14 -6.65 -6.87 33.23
CA THR A 14 -6.58 -5.49 32.73
C THR A 14 -5.69 -5.27 31.52
N ILE A 15 -6.26 -5.42 30.31
CA ILE A 15 -5.76 -4.68 29.14
C ILE A 15 -5.73 -3.20 29.55
N THR A 16 -4.55 -2.61 29.63
CA THR A 16 -4.38 -1.22 30.05
C THR A 16 -4.54 -0.28 28.85
N ALA A 17 -4.81 1.00 29.09
CA ALA A 17 -4.81 2.00 28.02
C ALA A 17 -3.44 2.07 27.30
N ALA A 18 -2.34 1.74 27.98
CA ALA A 18 -1.01 1.68 27.39
C ALA A 18 -0.85 0.52 26.38
N ASP A 19 -1.51 -0.61 26.62
CA ASP A 19 -1.51 -1.75 25.70
C ASP A 19 -2.28 -1.41 24.42
N ILE A 20 -3.43 -0.74 24.53
CA ILE A 20 -4.22 -0.29 23.38
C ILE A 20 -3.43 0.70 22.51
N ASN A 21 -2.78 1.69 23.12
CA ASN A 21 -1.91 2.64 22.40
C ASN A 21 -0.73 1.93 21.71
N SER A 22 -0.19 0.88 22.33
CA SER A 22 0.90 0.09 21.74
C SER A 22 0.43 -0.70 20.52
N VAL A 23 -0.78 -1.27 20.58
CA VAL A 23 -1.43 -1.97 19.46
C VAL A 23 -1.75 -0.99 18.33
N GLU A 24 -2.32 0.17 18.62
CA GLU A 24 -2.61 1.21 17.62
C GLU A 24 -1.35 1.60 16.85
N ARG A 25 -0.25 1.91 17.56
CA ARG A 25 1.03 2.24 16.93
C ARG A 25 1.61 1.08 16.11
N ALA A 26 1.45 -0.16 16.57
CA ALA A 26 1.91 -1.33 15.84
C ALA A 26 1.11 -1.51 14.53
N VAL A 27 -0.21 -1.34 14.58
CA VAL A 27 -1.09 -1.43 13.42
C VAL A 27 -0.80 -0.31 12.43
N GLU A 28 -0.66 0.93 12.87
CA GLU A 28 -0.27 2.06 12.01
C GLU A 28 1.05 1.79 11.29
N ARG A 29 2.04 1.25 12.00
CA ARG A 29 3.33 0.86 11.41
C ARG A 29 3.16 -0.20 10.32
N GLU A 30 2.36 -1.24 10.59
CA GLU A 30 2.11 -2.31 9.60
C GLU A 30 1.38 -1.78 8.36
N ILE A 31 0.40 -0.89 8.51
CA ILE A 31 -0.28 -0.24 7.37
C ILE A 31 0.74 0.48 6.47
N LEU A 32 1.71 1.18 7.06
CA LEU A 32 2.75 1.88 6.30
C LEU A 32 3.66 0.90 5.54
N ILE A 33 4.06 -0.20 6.18
CA ILE A 33 4.90 -1.24 5.55
C ILE A 33 4.16 -1.88 4.37
N VAL A 34 2.93 -2.33 4.59
CA VAL A 34 2.10 -2.97 3.56
C VAL A 34 1.81 -2.00 2.40
N SER A 35 1.51 -0.73 2.69
CA SER A 35 1.30 0.28 1.64
C SER A 35 2.57 0.51 0.81
N ALA A 36 3.75 0.50 1.45
CA ALA A 36 5.03 0.60 0.75
C ALA A 36 5.30 -0.63 -0.14
N GLU A 37 5.01 -1.83 0.34
CA GLU A 37 5.16 -3.07 -0.44
C GLU A 37 4.26 -3.10 -1.66
N LEU A 38 2.99 -2.67 -1.52
CA LEU A 38 2.04 -2.53 -2.62
C LEU A 38 2.55 -1.55 -3.69
N LYS A 39 3.23 -0.46 -3.28
CA LYS A 39 3.78 0.54 -4.20
C LYS A 39 5.05 0.10 -4.92
N ARG A 40 5.71 -0.98 -4.50
CA ARG A 40 7.01 -1.42 -5.07
C ARG A 40 6.96 -1.68 -6.57
N GLY A 41 5.84 -2.18 -7.09
CA GLY A 41 5.66 -2.45 -8.52
C GLY A 41 5.34 -1.22 -9.38
N LEU A 42 4.79 -0.16 -8.77
CA LEU A 42 4.36 1.05 -9.49
C LEU A 42 5.53 1.82 -10.10
N GLY A 43 6.71 1.76 -9.47
CA GLY A 43 7.91 2.44 -9.97
C GLY A 43 8.27 2.01 -11.39
N ILE A 44 8.20 0.71 -11.69
CA ILE A 44 8.51 0.16 -13.02
C ILE A 44 7.49 0.66 -14.06
N LEU A 45 6.20 0.68 -13.70
CA LEU A 45 5.14 1.18 -14.56
C LEU A 45 5.29 2.68 -14.85
N ALA A 46 5.63 3.46 -13.83
CA ALA A 46 5.88 4.90 -13.96
C ALA A 46 7.09 5.19 -14.85
N THR A 47 8.20 4.48 -14.64
CA THR A 47 9.40 4.61 -15.46
C THR A 47 9.09 4.18 -16.89
N THR A 48 8.50 3.02 -17.10
CA THR A 48 8.18 2.52 -18.46
C THR A 48 7.26 3.47 -19.20
N GLY A 49 6.20 3.97 -18.56
CA GLY A 49 5.26 4.91 -19.16
C GLY A 49 5.90 6.25 -19.54
N SER A 50 6.89 6.72 -18.78
CA SER A 50 7.60 7.97 -19.06
C SER A 50 8.78 7.80 -20.03
N THR A 51 9.47 6.66 -20.01
CA THR A 51 10.68 6.44 -20.84
C THR A 51 10.38 5.81 -22.20
N ALA A 52 9.34 4.99 -22.33
CA ALA A 52 9.01 4.30 -23.59
C ALA A 52 8.83 5.23 -24.81
N PRO A 53 8.20 6.42 -24.70
CA PRO A 53 8.11 7.35 -25.83
C PRO A 53 9.48 7.85 -26.29
N PHE A 54 10.41 8.08 -25.36
CA PHE A 54 11.77 8.51 -25.68
C PHE A 54 12.59 7.42 -26.35
N VAL A 55 12.36 6.14 -26.00
CA VAL A 55 12.96 5.01 -26.71
C VAL A 55 12.44 4.95 -28.16
N GLY A 56 11.16 5.20 -28.39
CA GLY A 56 10.57 5.29 -29.75
C GLY A 56 11.14 6.45 -30.57
N LEU A 57 11.33 7.61 -29.95
CA LEU A 57 11.96 8.79 -30.55
C LEU A 57 13.44 8.56 -30.85
N LEU A 58 14.17 7.86 -29.98
CA LEU A 58 15.55 7.48 -30.26
C LEU A 58 15.62 6.58 -31.52
N GLY A 59 14.67 5.66 -31.66
CA GLY A 59 14.54 4.81 -32.83
C GLY A 59 14.30 5.59 -34.12
N THR A 60 13.45 6.64 -34.10
CA THR A 60 13.27 7.48 -35.29
C THR A 60 14.55 8.21 -35.66
N VAL A 61 15.27 8.76 -34.68
CA VAL A 61 16.54 9.46 -34.92
C VAL A 61 17.54 8.52 -35.59
N MET A 62 17.70 7.30 -35.06
CA MET A 62 18.61 6.30 -35.65
C MET A 62 18.18 5.88 -37.06
N GLY A 63 16.87 5.66 -37.29
CA GLY A 63 16.34 5.31 -38.61
C GLY A 63 16.57 6.41 -39.66
N ILE A 64 16.35 7.67 -39.28
CA ILE A 64 16.60 8.83 -40.15
C ILE A 64 18.09 8.94 -40.46
N VAL A 65 18.98 8.83 -39.46
CA VAL A 65 20.44 8.87 -39.68
C VAL A 65 20.87 7.79 -40.66
N ASN A 66 20.41 6.54 -40.47
CA ASN A 66 20.72 5.43 -41.36
C ASN A 66 20.22 5.66 -42.79
N ALA A 67 19.02 6.21 -42.97
CA ALA A 67 18.46 6.54 -44.28
C ALA A 67 19.33 7.57 -45.03
N PHE A 68 19.79 8.63 -44.34
CA PHE A 68 20.68 9.63 -44.93
C PHE A 68 22.09 9.10 -45.19
N THR A 69 22.64 8.26 -44.31
CA THR A 69 23.95 7.61 -44.54
C THR A 69 23.93 6.70 -45.77
N GLY A 70 22.84 5.93 -45.97
CA GLY A 70 22.66 5.10 -47.17
C GLY A 70 22.57 5.92 -48.45
N MET A 71 21.90 7.08 -48.40
CA MET A 71 21.83 8.03 -49.53
C MET A 71 23.21 8.62 -49.87
N ALA A 72 23.99 8.98 -48.85
CA ALA A 72 25.34 9.52 -49.03
C ALA A 72 26.29 8.46 -49.63
N ALA A 73 26.20 7.20 -49.18
CA ALA A 73 27.01 6.09 -49.70
C ALA A 73 26.67 5.72 -51.16
N SER A 74 25.45 5.97 -51.60
CA SER A 74 25.00 5.75 -52.99
C SER A 74 25.34 6.89 -53.95
N GLY A 75 26.26 7.79 -53.56
CA GLY A 75 26.85 8.80 -54.44
C GLY A 75 25.95 10.00 -54.70
N GLY A 76 25.00 10.31 -53.81
CA GLY A 76 24.13 11.49 -53.90
C GLY A 76 23.00 11.40 -54.94
N GLY A 77 23.01 10.36 -55.79
CA GLY A 77 21.94 10.04 -56.74
C GLY A 77 20.95 8.97 -56.24
N GLY A 78 21.08 8.52 -54.99
CA GLY A 78 20.17 7.56 -54.37
C GLY A 78 18.73 8.05 -54.44
N SER A 79 17.83 7.24 -55.00
CA SER A 79 16.46 7.66 -55.28
C SER A 79 15.78 8.14 -54.00
N LEU A 80 15.05 9.27 -54.08
CA LEU A 80 14.24 9.81 -52.98
C LEU A 80 13.33 8.75 -52.34
N GLY A 81 12.95 7.73 -53.14
CA GLY A 81 12.22 6.55 -52.70
C GLY A 81 12.93 5.78 -51.57
N ALA A 82 14.23 5.49 -51.69
CA ALA A 82 14.98 4.73 -50.68
C ALA A 82 15.01 5.44 -49.31
N VAL A 83 15.09 6.77 -49.33
CA VAL A 83 15.13 7.59 -48.11
C VAL A 83 13.75 7.72 -47.50
N SER A 84 12.72 7.90 -48.33
CA SER A 84 11.34 7.92 -47.87
C SER A 84 10.91 6.60 -47.20
N ALA A 85 11.41 5.46 -47.68
CA ALA A 85 11.20 4.16 -47.05
C ALA A 85 11.87 4.08 -45.67
N GLY A 86 13.14 4.50 -45.55
CA GLY A 86 13.84 4.50 -44.26
C GLY A 86 13.20 5.42 -43.21
N ILE A 87 12.63 6.57 -43.64
CA ILE A 87 11.88 7.45 -42.74
C ILE A 87 10.54 6.81 -42.33
N ALA A 88 9.85 6.10 -43.23
CA ALA A 88 8.62 5.39 -42.89
C ALA A 88 8.86 4.31 -41.83
N GLU A 89 9.93 3.53 -41.95
CA GLU A 89 10.33 2.54 -40.95
C GLU A 89 10.71 3.19 -39.62
N ALA A 90 11.39 4.34 -39.66
CA ALA A 90 11.71 5.12 -38.48
C ALA A 90 10.43 5.48 -37.70
N LEU A 91 9.38 5.96 -38.38
CA LEU A 91 8.10 6.36 -37.76
C LEU A 91 7.37 5.21 -37.06
N ILE A 92 7.48 3.99 -37.58
CA ILE A 92 6.91 2.79 -36.94
C ILE A 92 7.52 2.59 -35.55
N THR A 93 8.80 2.89 -35.36
CA THR A 93 9.47 2.74 -34.06
C THR A 93 8.91 3.70 -33.01
N THR A 94 8.52 4.92 -33.40
CA THR A 94 7.81 5.84 -32.49
C THR A 94 6.41 5.33 -32.15
N ALA A 95 5.68 4.78 -33.12
CA ALA A 95 4.38 4.19 -32.86
C ALA A 95 4.46 3.06 -31.82
N PHE A 96 5.48 2.21 -31.88
CA PHE A 96 5.74 1.20 -30.85
C PHE A 96 6.02 1.79 -29.47
N GLY A 97 6.83 2.85 -29.38
CA GLY A 97 7.08 3.54 -28.12
C GLY A 97 5.80 4.05 -27.46
N LEU A 98 4.86 4.56 -28.25
CA LEU A 98 3.54 5.01 -27.77
C LEU A 98 2.62 3.84 -27.38
N ILE A 99 2.60 2.78 -28.17
CA ILE A 99 1.81 1.57 -27.90
C ILE A 99 2.23 0.92 -26.57
N VAL A 100 3.51 0.99 -26.20
CA VAL A 100 4.01 0.50 -24.91
C VAL A 100 3.73 1.50 -23.78
N ALA A 101 3.88 2.80 -24.04
CA ALA A 101 3.70 3.84 -23.02
C ALA A 101 2.26 3.95 -22.52
N ILE A 102 1.27 3.91 -23.43
CA ILE A 102 -0.15 4.15 -23.09
C ILE A 102 -0.67 3.11 -22.08
N PRO A 103 -0.54 1.79 -22.31
CA PRO A 103 -0.97 0.79 -21.33
C PRO A 103 -0.20 0.87 -20.02
N ALA A 104 1.10 1.19 -20.04
CA ALA A 104 1.90 1.35 -18.83
C ALA A 104 1.35 2.47 -17.94
N VAL A 105 0.99 3.62 -18.53
CA VAL A 105 0.38 4.74 -17.80
C VAL A 105 -1.02 4.39 -17.30
N TRP A 106 -1.83 3.67 -18.09
CA TRP A 106 -3.16 3.22 -17.64
C TRP A 106 -3.07 2.30 -16.42
N LEU A 107 -2.20 1.29 -16.47
CA LEU A 107 -1.98 0.39 -15.34
C LEU A 107 -1.42 1.15 -14.12
N TYR A 108 -0.47 2.05 -14.32
CA TYR A 108 0.06 2.90 -13.25
C TYR A 108 -1.06 3.65 -12.52
N ASN A 109 -1.93 4.34 -13.27
CA ASN A 109 -3.03 5.11 -12.70
C ASN A 109 -4.07 4.22 -12.01
N TYR A 110 -4.38 3.06 -12.60
CA TYR A 110 -5.32 2.10 -12.04
C TYR A 110 -4.80 1.54 -10.69
N PHE A 111 -3.57 1.02 -10.67
CA PHE A 111 -3.00 0.44 -9.47
C PHE A 111 -2.72 1.48 -8.39
N THR A 112 -2.32 2.71 -8.75
CA THR A 112 -2.15 3.80 -7.78
C THR A 112 -3.47 4.08 -7.06
N THR A 113 -4.55 4.28 -7.82
CA THR A 113 -5.90 4.50 -7.25
C THR A 113 -6.35 3.32 -6.38
N LYS A 114 -6.08 2.09 -6.82
CA LYS A 114 -6.43 0.88 -6.07
C LYS A 114 -5.68 0.79 -4.74
N ILE A 115 -4.38 1.10 -4.74
CA ILE A 115 -3.52 1.05 -3.55
C ILE A 115 -3.90 2.13 -2.55
N ASP A 116 -4.24 3.33 -3.04
CA ASP A 116 -4.70 4.42 -2.18
C ASP A 116 -6.04 4.06 -1.53
N PHE A 117 -6.98 3.47 -2.29
CA PHE A 117 -8.23 2.95 -1.74
C PHE A 117 -8.00 1.89 -0.65
N LEU A 118 -7.15 0.90 -0.92
CA LEU A 118 -6.81 -0.13 0.07
C LEU A 118 -6.13 0.45 1.31
N SER A 119 -5.29 1.47 1.16
CA SER A 119 -4.64 2.14 2.29
C SER A 119 -5.65 2.87 3.19
N VAL A 120 -6.65 3.50 2.58
CA VAL A 120 -7.77 4.13 3.30
C VAL A 120 -8.63 3.08 4.00
N GLU A 121 -8.97 1.99 3.33
CA GLU A 121 -9.77 0.88 3.89
C GLU A 121 -9.07 0.24 5.10
N MET A 122 -7.77 -0.08 4.98
CA MET A 122 -6.97 -0.60 6.09
C MET A 122 -6.97 0.35 7.30
N THR A 123 -6.86 1.66 7.05
CA THR A 123 -6.90 2.68 8.11
C THR A 123 -8.27 2.71 8.80
N TYR A 124 -9.36 2.65 8.04
CA TYR A 124 -10.71 2.66 8.59
C TYR A 124 -11.00 1.42 9.44
N THR A 125 -10.73 0.22 8.91
CA THR A 125 -10.91 -1.03 9.64
C THR A 125 -10.06 -1.09 10.91
N SER A 126 -8.83 -0.55 10.87
CA SER A 126 -7.96 -0.50 12.04
C SER A 126 -8.51 0.40 13.14
N LYS A 127 -9.08 1.55 12.78
CA LYS A 127 -9.76 2.44 13.74
C LYS A 127 -10.99 1.78 14.34
N GLU A 128 -11.80 1.11 13.52
CA GLU A 128 -12.96 0.37 14.01
C GLU A 128 -12.55 -0.73 15.01
N LEU A 129 -11.48 -1.46 14.71
CA LEU A 129 -10.90 -2.47 15.62
C LEU A 129 -10.44 -1.87 16.95
N ILE A 130 -9.76 -0.72 16.92
CA ILE A 130 -9.31 0.00 18.12
C ILE A 130 -10.52 0.47 18.94
N ASP A 131 -11.55 1.03 18.29
CA ASP A 131 -12.78 1.45 18.97
C ASP A 131 -13.50 0.27 19.65
N TYR A 132 -13.56 -0.90 19.00
CA TYR A 132 -14.10 -2.11 19.61
C TYR A 132 -13.26 -2.58 20.80
N LEU A 133 -11.93 -2.53 20.70
CA LEU A 133 -11.03 -2.87 21.81
C LEU A 133 -11.24 -1.93 23.01
N ILE A 134 -11.29 -0.61 22.78
CA ILE A 134 -11.55 0.39 23.83
C ILE A 134 -12.90 0.12 24.49
N LYS A 135 -13.95 -0.11 23.69
CA LYS A 135 -15.30 -0.39 24.19
C LYS A 135 -15.37 -1.70 24.98
N SER A 136 -14.70 -2.76 24.51
CA SER A 136 -14.63 -4.06 25.18
C SER A 136 -13.98 -3.94 26.55
N VAL A 137 -12.81 -3.31 26.61
CA VAL A 137 -12.06 -3.10 27.86
C VAL A 137 -12.85 -2.24 28.85
N GLY A 138 -13.47 -1.15 28.38
CA GLY A 138 -14.32 -0.30 29.22
C GLY A 138 -15.53 -1.03 29.80
N SER A 139 -16.13 -1.94 29.02
CA SER A 139 -17.31 -2.72 29.47
C SER A 139 -16.96 -3.81 30.51
N GLU A 140 -15.78 -4.43 30.38
CA GLU A 140 -15.31 -5.47 31.29
C GLU A 140 -14.87 -4.88 32.63
N PHE A 141 -14.20 -3.72 32.59
CA PHE A 141 -13.84 -2.96 33.78
C PHE A 141 -15.07 -2.52 34.58
N GLY A 142 -16.08 -1.95 33.89
CA GLY A 142 -17.33 -1.49 34.51
C GLY A 142 -18.12 -2.61 35.20
N ARG A 143 -18.19 -3.81 34.60
CA ARG A 143 -18.86 -4.98 35.22
C ARG A 143 -18.13 -5.50 36.46
N SER A 144 -16.79 -5.48 36.45
CA SER A 144 -15.99 -6.04 37.55
C SER A 144 -16.07 -5.19 38.83
N ILE A 145 -16.10 -3.86 38.70
CA ILE A 145 -16.25 -2.93 39.84
C ILE A 145 -17.65 -3.05 40.43
N PHE A 146 -18.70 -3.03 39.59
CA PHE A 146 -20.08 -3.10 40.06
C PHE A 146 -20.35 -4.39 40.84
N THR A 147 -19.80 -5.51 40.39
CA THR A 147 -19.99 -6.80 41.07
C THR A 147 -19.27 -6.84 42.43
N LYS A 148 -18.10 -6.21 42.55
CA LYS A 148 -17.36 -6.09 43.83
C LYS A 148 -18.09 -5.18 44.81
N GLU A 149 -18.58 -4.03 44.37
CA GLU A 149 -19.33 -3.09 45.22
C GLU A 149 -20.64 -3.72 45.74
N PHE A 150 -21.38 -4.41 44.89
CA PHE A 150 -22.61 -5.11 45.30
C PHE A 150 -22.35 -6.25 46.29
N GLN A 151 -21.28 -7.03 46.10
CA GLN A 151 -20.92 -8.06 47.06
C GLN A 151 -20.41 -7.49 48.39
N THR A 152 -19.68 -6.38 48.35
CA THR A 152 -19.17 -5.70 49.55
C THR A 152 -20.30 -5.03 50.35
N GLN A 153 -21.28 -4.42 49.68
CA GLN A 153 -22.51 -3.91 50.31
C GLN A 153 -23.39 -5.02 50.86
N LYS A 154 -23.51 -6.16 50.18
CA LYS A 154 -24.28 -7.31 50.69
C LYS A 154 -23.61 -7.94 51.91
N ALA A 155 -22.27 -7.98 51.95
CA ALA A 155 -21.51 -8.47 53.09
C ALA A 155 -21.61 -7.52 54.31
N SER A 156 -21.63 -6.20 54.11
CA SER A 156 -21.82 -5.23 55.20
C SER A 156 -23.24 -5.23 55.76
N GLN A 157 -24.26 -5.47 54.92
CA GLN A 157 -25.67 -5.51 55.35
C GLN A 157 -26.04 -6.78 56.14
N THR A 158 -25.26 -7.85 56.04
CA THR A 158 -25.50 -9.12 56.77
C THR A 158 -24.79 -9.16 58.15
N SER A 159 -23.98 -8.15 58.48
CA SER A 159 -23.11 -8.15 59.68
C SER A 159 -23.53 -7.14 60.76
N GLY A 160 -24.80 -6.73 60.79
CA GLY A 160 -25.35 -5.93 61.90
C GLY A 160 -25.64 -6.81 63.12
N PRO A 161 -25.25 -6.41 64.35
CA PRO A 161 -25.42 -7.26 65.52
C PRO A 161 -26.90 -7.41 65.86
N VAL A 162 -27.43 -8.63 65.71
CA VAL A 162 -28.73 -9.01 66.28
C VAL A 162 -28.54 -9.10 67.80
N SER A 163 -28.76 -7.99 68.48
CA SER A 163 -28.80 -7.93 69.95
C SER A 163 -30.26 -8.04 70.35
N HIS A 164 -30.64 -9.22 70.87
CA HIS A 164 -31.88 -9.45 71.61
C HIS A 164 -31.86 -8.75 72.96
#